data_AF-A0A3D1WWP5-F1
#
_entry.id   AF-A0A3D1WWP5-F1
#
_cell.length_a   1.000
_cell.length_b   1.000
_cell.length_c   1.000
_cell.angle_alpha   90.00
_cell.angle_beta   90.00
_cell.angle_gamma   90.00
#
_symmetry.space_group_name_H-M   'P 1'
#
loop_
_entity.id
_entity.type
_entity.pdbx_description
1 polymer ?
#
loop_
_entity_poly.entity_id
_entity_poly.type
_entity_poly.pdbx_seq_one_letter_code
_entity_poly.pdbx_strand_id
1 'polypeptide(L)'
;DLRMMASFPRKGLSKETLVYYEVLDWAYPRASYLDVRLMGILEPWDFAKVGPFDPAMQEGDFRVVSVDASTKDQVVIDKLALDVAGNDAEVVLGLNKKSIRTWARKARKHKDGLVMVPVYFVDRPASDSREGEQVRIAVNGQTGRAAAVVFSDKRETHVVAPLNPNVMLSSESTVHATSIEVKYVKSPFLYQIVRHGGGEQPRQVAAAEGSYREEKPKRRGLLGALFGK
;
A
#
# COMPACT_ATOMS: atom_id res chain seq x y z
N ASP A 1 1.05 -7.11 -12.37
CA ASP A 1 0.14 -5.99 -12.72
C ASP A 1 -1.13 -6.01 -11.88
N LEU A 2 -1.47 -4.89 -11.28
CA LEU A 2 -2.74 -4.63 -10.63
C LEU A 2 -3.45 -3.50 -11.37
N ARG A 3 -4.63 -3.79 -11.93
CA ARG A 3 -5.52 -2.81 -12.55
C ARG A 3 -6.81 -2.73 -11.80
N MET A 4 -7.14 -1.52 -11.38
CA MET A 4 -8.24 -1.27 -10.48
C MET A 4 -9.12 -0.18 -11.05
N MET A 5 -10.43 -0.36 -10.89
CA MET A 5 -11.36 0.72 -11.13
C MET A 5 -12.26 0.85 -9.92
N ALA A 6 -12.23 2.00 -9.29
CA ALA A 6 -13.08 2.32 -8.16
C ALA A 6 -14.26 3.17 -8.64
N SER A 7 -15.46 2.89 -8.15
CA SER A 7 -16.58 3.84 -8.29
C SER A 7 -16.81 4.58 -6.98
N PHE A 8 -17.15 5.85 -7.11
CA PHE A 8 -17.46 6.72 -6.00
C PHE A 8 -18.86 7.30 -6.19
N PRO A 9 -19.74 7.19 -5.19
CA PRO A 9 -20.95 7.99 -5.14
C PRO A 9 -20.54 9.42 -4.74
N ARG A 10 -20.65 10.38 -5.68
CA ARG A 10 -20.48 11.79 -5.32
C ARG A 10 -21.72 12.23 -4.53
N LYS A 11 -21.56 12.59 -3.26
CA LYS A 11 -22.66 13.17 -2.46
C LYS A 11 -23.26 14.37 -3.20
N GLY A 12 -24.57 14.35 -3.42
CA GLY A 12 -25.34 15.47 -3.97
C GLY A 12 -25.48 15.54 -5.49
N LEU A 13 -24.87 14.62 -6.26
CA LEU A 13 -25.06 14.53 -7.72
C LEU A 13 -25.34 13.09 -8.13
N SER A 14 -26.32 12.89 -9.01
CA SER A 14 -26.79 11.58 -9.50
C SER A 14 -25.78 10.77 -10.34
N LYS A 15 -24.50 11.16 -10.36
CA LYS A 15 -23.45 10.54 -11.18
C LYS A 15 -22.42 9.85 -10.30
N GLU A 16 -22.28 8.55 -10.49
CA GLU A 16 -21.11 7.80 -10.06
C GLU A 16 -19.88 8.31 -10.84
N THR A 17 -18.83 8.66 -10.12
CA THR A 17 -17.51 8.97 -10.70
C THR A 17 -16.68 7.69 -10.67
N LEU A 18 -16.03 7.34 -11.78
CA LEU A 18 -15.13 6.20 -11.87
C LEU A 18 -13.68 6.69 -11.84
N VAL A 19 -12.83 5.99 -11.10
CA VAL A 19 -11.39 6.24 -11.05
C VAL A 19 -10.67 5.01 -11.52
N TYR A 20 -9.78 5.18 -12.49
CA TYR A 20 -8.87 4.13 -12.95
C TYR A 20 -7.50 4.31 -12.31
N TYR A 21 -6.93 3.19 -11.89
CA TYR A 21 -5.65 3.11 -11.19
C TYR A 21 -4.89 1.86 -11.66
N GLU A 22 -3.60 2.00 -11.88
CA GLU A 22 -2.72 0.92 -12.33
C GLU A 22 -1.39 0.95 -11.57
N VAL A 23 -1.00 -0.22 -11.06
CA VAL A 23 0.34 -0.47 -10.51
C VAL A 23 0.93 -1.69 -11.20
N LEU A 24 2.15 -1.56 -11.68
CA LEU A 24 2.93 -2.65 -12.23
C LEU A 24 4.02 -3.04 -11.23
N ASP A 25 4.35 -4.33 -11.22
CA ASP A 25 5.44 -4.88 -10.39
C ASP A 25 5.33 -4.48 -8.92
N TRP A 26 4.28 -4.95 -8.26
CA TRP A 26 4.04 -4.72 -6.84
C TRP A 26 4.43 -5.95 -6.00
N ALA A 27 5.11 -5.75 -4.88
CA ALA A 27 5.60 -6.84 -4.04
C ALA A 27 4.46 -7.54 -3.28
N TYR A 28 4.05 -8.70 -3.77
CA TYR A 28 2.92 -9.45 -3.23
C TYR A 28 3.30 -10.29 -1.98
N PRO A 29 2.91 -9.91 -0.76
CA PRO A 29 3.35 -10.61 0.45
C PRO A 29 2.70 -12.00 0.54
N ARG A 30 3.53 -13.01 0.80
CA ARG A 30 3.10 -14.41 1.03
C ARG A 30 3.16 -14.83 2.50
N ALA A 31 3.43 -13.88 3.39
CA ALA A 31 3.50 -14.09 4.84
C ALA A 31 2.39 -13.31 5.55
N SER A 32 1.79 -13.90 6.59
CA SER A 32 0.78 -13.25 7.44
C SER A 32 1.36 -12.16 8.35
N TYR A 33 2.67 -12.14 8.52
CA TYR A 33 3.37 -11.25 9.45
C TYR A 33 3.57 -9.83 8.91
N LEU A 34 3.51 -9.64 7.59
CA LEU A 34 3.76 -8.35 6.95
C LEU A 34 2.44 -7.60 6.68
N ASP A 35 2.34 -6.37 7.19
CA ASP A 35 1.21 -5.48 6.91
C ASP A 35 1.29 -4.99 5.45
N VAL A 36 0.27 -5.27 4.65
CA VAL A 36 0.13 -4.83 3.24
C VAL A 36 0.29 -3.32 3.11
N ARG A 37 -0.20 -2.54 4.08
CA ARG A 37 -0.07 -1.08 4.09
C ARG A 37 1.38 -0.65 4.25
N LEU A 38 2.10 -1.32 5.14
CA LEU A 38 3.53 -1.07 5.34
C LEU A 38 4.33 -1.47 4.10
N MET A 39 3.99 -2.58 3.45
CA MET A 39 4.59 -2.99 2.17
C MET A 39 4.35 -1.94 1.06
N GLY A 40 3.16 -1.34 0.99
CA GLY A 40 2.90 -0.25 0.04
C GLY A 40 3.77 0.98 0.30
N ILE A 41 4.01 1.33 1.57
CA ILE A 41 4.86 2.47 1.94
C ILE A 41 6.35 2.24 1.59
N LEU A 42 6.77 0.98 1.57
CA LEU A 42 8.15 0.56 1.27
C LEU A 42 8.51 0.55 -0.22
N GLU A 43 7.54 0.81 -1.10
CA GLU A 43 7.81 1.04 -2.53
C GLU A 43 8.84 2.18 -2.73
N PRO A 44 9.63 2.12 -3.81
CA PRO A 44 9.57 1.16 -4.92
C PRO A 44 10.28 -0.17 -4.64
N TRP A 45 9.86 -1.24 -5.33
CA TRP A 45 10.52 -2.55 -5.33
C TRP A 45 11.31 -2.74 -6.63
N ASP A 46 12.45 -3.42 -6.58
CA ASP A 46 13.27 -3.73 -7.76
C ASP A 46 13.33 -5.25 -7.95
N PHE A 47 12.65 -5.79 -8.96
CA PHE A 47 12.53 -7.24 -9.15
C PHE A 47 13.70 -7.85 -9.94
N ALA A 48 14.51 -7.03 -10.62
CA ALA A 48 15.73 -7.49 -11.28
C ALA A 48 16.85 -7.81 -10.28
N LYS A 49 16.74 -7.30 -9.04
CA LYS A 49 17.77 -7.45 -8.01
C LYS A 49 17.29 -8.34 -6.87
N VAL A 50 17.70 -9.60 -6.83
CA VAL A 50 17.54 -10.40 -5.62
C VAL A 50 18.52 -9.88 -4.57
N GLY A 51 18.01 -9.40 -3.44
CA GLY A 51 18.87 -9.02 -2.32
C GLY A 51 19.40 -10.27 -1.63
N PRO A 52 20.72 -10.44 -1.47
CA PRO A 52 21.26 -11.56 -0.71
C PRO A 52 20.85 -11.42 0.75
N PHE A 53 20.39 -12.51 1.36
CA PHE A 53 20.25 -12.58 2.81
C PHE A 53 21.65 -12.66 3.41
N ASP A 54 22.03 -11.70 4.26
CA ASP A 54 23.34 -11.69 4.92
C ASP A 54 23.25 -12.47 6.26
N PRO A 55 24.00 -13.56 6.44
CA PRO A 55 24.05 -14.30 7.70
C PRO A 55 24.46 -13.46 8.92
N ALA A 56 25.18 -12.34 8.75
CA ALA A 56 25.48 -11.44 9.87
C ALA A 56 24.21 -10.80 10.48
N MET A 57 23.11 -10.77 9.73
CA MET A 57 21.79 -10.33 10.23
C MET A 57 21.13 -11.37 11.14
N GLN A 58 21.80 -12.51 11.37
CA GLN A 58 21.39 -13.55 12.31
C GLN A 58 21.96 -13.33 13.73
N GLU A 59 22.68 -12.25 14.00
CA GLU A 59 23.10 -11.95 15.37
C GLU A 59 21.93 -11.37 16.17
N GLY A 60 21.27 -12.22 16.99
CA GLY A 60 20.17 -11.82 17.91
C GLY A 60 18.92 -12.71 17.84
N ASP A 61 17.82 -12.26 18.43
CA ASP A 61 16.50 -12.89 18.29
C ASP A 61 15.82 -12.42 16.99
N PHE A 62 16.16 -13.04 15.87
CA PHE A 62 15.55 -12.75 14.56
C PHE A 62 14.73 -13.96 14.07
N ARG A 63 13.66 -13.70 13.32
CA ARG A 63 12.83 -14.73 12.68
C ARG A 63 12.94 -14.59 11.17
N VAL A 64 13.39 -15.64 10.50
CA VAL A 64 13.31 -15.74 9.03
C VAL A 64 11.94 -16.29 8.67
N VAL A 65 11.14 -15.48 7.99
CA VAL A 65 9.82 -15.90 7.50
C VAL A 65 9.93 -16.09 5.99
N SER A 66 10.19 -17.32 5.56
CA SER A 66 10.04 -17.72 4.16
C SER A 66 8.67 -18.33 3.96
N VAL A 67 7.96 -17.88 2.92
CA VAL A 67 6.70 -18.42 2.37
C VAL A 67 5.98 -19.42 3.27
N ASP A 68 5.30 -18.93 4.32
CA ASP A 68 4.34 -19.75 5.04
C ASP A 68 3.24 -18.88 5.67
N ALA A 69 2.00 -19.37 5.61
CA ALA A 69 0.73 -18.67 5.82
C ALA A 69 0.30 -17.69 4.70
N SER A 70 -0.30 -18.24 3.64
CA SER A 70 -0.90 -17.43 2.57
C SER A 70 -2.17 -16.73 3.03
N THR A 71 -2.15 -15.39 3.10
CA THR A 71 -3.37 -14.59 3.09
C THR A 71 -4.11 -14.83 1.76
N LYS A 72 -5.45 -14.97 1.81
CA LYS A 72 -6.26 -15.15 0.58
C LYS A 72 -6.05 -13.98 -0.37
N ASP A 73 -5.95 -14.27 -1.66
CA ASP A 73 -5.53 -13.25 -2.61
C ASP A 73 -6.45 -12.02 -2.63
N GLN A 74 -7.76 -12.27 -2.51
CA GLN A 74 -8.78 -11.24 -2.46
C GLN A 74 -8.58 -10.27 -1.30
N VAL A 75 -8.12 -10.75 -0.14
CA VAL A 75 -7.88 -9.90 1.03
C VAL A 75 -6.71 -8.94 0.79
N VAL A 76 -5.66 -9.41 0.10
CA VAL A 76 -4.54 -8.55 -0.28
C VAL A 76 -4.99 -7.52 -1.31
N ILE A 77 -5.73 -7.96 -2.34
CA ILE A 77 -6.25 -7.09 -3.41
C ILE A 77 -7.18 -6.02 -2.85
N ASP A 78 -8.08 -6.37 -1.93
CA ASP A 78 -9.02 -5.43 -1.32
C ASP A 78 -8.30 -4.41 -0.42
N LYS A 79 -7.29 -4.85 0.33
CA LYS A 79 -6.44 -3.93 1.12
C LYS A 79 -5.67 -2.96 0.24
N LEU A 80 -5.09 -3.44 -0.87
CA LEU A 80 -4.41 -2.57 -1.84
C LEU A 80 -5.37 -1.58 -2.49
N ALA A 81 -6.59 -2.03 -2.84
CA ALA A 81 -7.64 -1.18 -3.38
C ALA A 81 -7.94 0.00 -2.47
N LEU A 82 -8.10 -0.31 -1.19
CA LEU A 82 -8.53 0.65 -0.20
C LEU A 82 -7.37 1.57 0.19
N ASP A 83 -6.23 1.00 0.56
CA ASP A 83 -5.16 1.71 1.25
C ASP A 83 -4.08 2.29 0.33
N VAL A 84 -3.95 1.81 -0.90
CA VAL A 84 -3.03 2.44 -1.86
C VAL A 84 -3.86 3.29 -2.83
N ALA A 85 -4.60 2.64 -3.73
CA ALA A 85 -5.39 3.34 -4.74
C ALA A 85 -6.39 4.35 -4.16
N GLY A 86 -7.01 4.01 -3.02
CA GLY A 86 -7.94 4.91 -2.35
C GLY A 86 -7.29 6.10 -1.66
N ASN A 87 -6.10 5.92 -1.08
CA ASN A 87 -5.33 7.03 -0.53
C ASN A 87 -4.86 7.97 -1.63
N ASP A 88 -4.39 7.44 -2.77
CA ASP A 88 -3.93 8.28 -3.87
C ASP A 88 -5.07 9.00 -4.58
N ALA A 89 -6.21 8.34 -4.76
CA ALA A 89 -7.40 9.00 -5.28
C ALA A 89 -7.87 10.13 -4.34
N GLU A 90 -7.73 9.98 -3.03
CA GLU A 90 -8.00 11.05 -2.07
C GLU A 90 -7.02 12.22 -2.22
N VAL A 91 -5.71 11.93 -2.29
CA VAL A 91 -4.67 12.96 -2.40
C VAL A 91 -4.74 13.69 -3.74
N VAL A 92 -4.84 12.95 -4.84
CA VAL A 92 -4.69 13.49 -6.19
C VAL A 92 -6.01 14.05 -6.74
N LEU A 93 -7.15 13.43 -6.40
CA LEU A 93 -8.46 13.81 -6.92
C LEU A 93 -9.38 14.44 -5.86
N GLY A 94 -8.97 14.47 -4.58
CA GLY A 94 -9.80 15.01 -3.49
C GLY A 94 -10.99 14.13 -3.12
N LEU A 95 -10.93 12.84 -3.45
CA LEU A 95 -12.06 11.91 -3.28
C LEU A 95 -12.10 11.28 -1.89
N ASN A 96 -13.30 10.96 -1.40
CA ASN A 96 -13.44 10.34 -0.08
C ASN A 96 -13.13 8.83 -0.14
N LYS A 97 -12.01 8.41 0.44
CA LYS A 97 -11.57 7.01 0.56
C LYS A 97 -12.66 6.06 1.07
N LYS A 98 -13.46 6.47 2.06
CA LYS A 98 -14.52 5.64 2.67
C LYS A 98 -15.71 5.38 1.73
N SER A 99 -15.80 6.14 0.64
CA SER A 99 -16.87 6.05 -0.34
C SER A 99 -16.49 5.17 -1.54
N ILE A 100 -15.28 4.62 -1.57
CA ILE A 100 -14.82 3.70 -2.61
C ILE A 100 -15.62 2.41 -2.50
N ARG A 101 -16.54 2.22 -3.45
CA ARG A 101 -17.29 0.97 -3.61
C ARG A 101 -16.59 0.18 -4.72
N THR A 102 -16.08 -0.99 -4.33
CA THR A 102 -15.03 -1.79 -4.97
C THR A 102 -15.34 -2.23 -6.40
N TRP A 103 -14.35 -2.15 -7.32
CA TRP A 103 -14.14 -3.07 -8.47
C TRP A 103 -12.64 -3.23 -8.77
N ALA A 104 -11.93 -4.01 -7.97
CA ALA A 104 -10.62 -4.54 -8.36
C ALA A 104 -10.83 -5.60 -9.45
N ARG A 105 -10.52 -5.29 -10.71
CA ARG A 105 -10.91 -6.15 -11.85
C ARG A 105 -9.82 -7.08 -12.34
N LYS A 106 -8.55 -6.75 -12.12
CA LYS A 106 -7.45 -7.58 -12.66
C LYS A 106 -6.18 -7.46 -11.81
N ALA A 107 -5.94 -8.44 -10.96
CA ALA A 107 -4.63 -8.71 -10.39
C ALA A 107 -4.00 -9.87 -11.19
N ARG A 108 -2.87 -9.63 -11.83
CA ARG A 108 -2.01 -10.65 -12.41
C ARG A 108 -0.80 -10.82 -11.53
N LYS A 109 -0.65 -12.03 -10.97
CA LYS A 109 0.60 -12.46 -10.36
C LYS A 109 1.67 -12.54 -11.43
N HIS A 110 2.90 -12.24 -11.06
CA HIS A 110 4.04 -12.53 -11.93
C HIS A 110 4.04 -14.04 -12.21
N LYS A 111 3.97 -14.43 -13.48
CA LYS A 111 3.74 -15.84 -13.88
C LYS A 111 4.93 -16.74 -13.53
N ASP A 112 6.13 -16.15 -13.45
CA ASP A 112 7.40 -16.88 -13.42
C ASP A 112 8.30 -16.53 -12.22
N GLY A 113 7.79 -15.92 -11.14
CA GLY A 113 8.69 -15.52 -10.05
C GLY A 113 8.02 -15.33 -8.70
N LEU A 114 8.19 -16.31 -7.81
CA LEU A 114 8.26 -16.03 -6.37
C LEU A 114 9.67 -15.50 -6.10
N VAL A 115 9.84 -14.18 -6.22
CA VAL A 115 11.09 -13.51 -5.85
C VAL A 115 11.02 -13.20 -4.36
N MET A 116 12.02 -13.65 -3.60
CA MET A 116 12.16 -13.21 -2.21
C MET A 116 12.81 -11.83 -2.22
N VAL A 117 12.07 -10.82 -1.74
CA VAL A 117 12.58 -9.47 -1.52
C VAL A 117 13.00 -9.34 -0.05
N PRO A 118 14.20 -8.77 0.25
CA PRO A 118 14.63 -8.57 1.62
C PRO A 118 13.80 -7.46 2.29
N VAL A 119 13.13 -7.81 3.37
CA VAL A 119 12.45 -6.84 4.24
C VAL A 119 12.96 -7.05 5.67
N TYR A 120 13.61 -6.03 6.22
CA TYR A 120 13.97 -6.02 7.64
C TYR A 120 12.79 -5.51 8.42
N PHE A 121 12.41 -6.21 9.48
CA PHE A 121 11.18 -5.95 10.20
C PHE A 121 11.41 -6.01 11.70
N VAL A 122 10.92 -5.00 12.41
CA VAL A 122 10.93 -4.94 13.86
C VAL A 122 9.49 -4.74 14.32
N ASP A 123 8.97 -5.68 15.11
CA ASP A 123 7.67 -5.57 15.77
C ASP A 123 7.93 -5.41 17.27
N ARG A 124 7.53 -4.26 17.82
CA ARG A 124 7.47 -4.05 19.26
C ARG A 124 6.02 -4.17 19.70
N PRO A 125 5.66 -5.23 20.46
CA PRO A 125 4.31 -5.43 20.94
C PRO A 125 3.91 -4.40 22.01
N ALA A 126 2.60 -4.25 22.20
CA ALA A 126 2.02 -3.30 23.16
C ALA A 126 2.45 -3.58 24.60
N SER A 127 2.69 -4.86 24.93
CA SER A 127 3.16 -5.34 26.23
C SER A 127 4.44 -4.66 26.71
N ASP A 128 5.24 -4.15 25.78
CA ASP A 128 6.55 -3.58 26.08
C ASP A 128 6.46 -2.07 26.36
N SER A 129 5.28 -1.45 26.28
CA SER A 129 5.07 0.00 26.45
C SER A 129 4.11 0.32 27.60
N ARG A 130 4.22 1.54 28.16
CA ARG A 130 3.33 2.01 29.26
C ARG A 130 1.95 2.47 28.78
N GLU A 131 1.81 2.76 27.49
CA GLU A 131 0.57 3.34 26.91
C GLU A 131 -0.16 2.38 25.95
N GLY A 132 0.31 1.14 25.82
CA GLY A 132 -0.29 0.13 24.94
C GLY A 132 -0.06 0.38 23.45
N GLU A 133 0.92 1.21 23.10
CA GLU A 133 1.31 1.45 21.70
C GLU A 133 2.14 0.28 21.16
N GLN A 134 1.80 -0.14 19.95
CA GLN A 134 2.58 -1.05 19.13
C GLN A 134 3.38 -0.24 18.13
N VAL A 135 4.64 -0.64 17.91
CA VAL A 135 5.51 0.00 16.94
C VAL A 135 6.00 -1.05 15.97
N ARG A 136 5.75 -0.80 14.69
CA ARG A 136 6.18 -1.68 13.62
C ARG A 136 7.07 -0.90 12.66
N ILE A 137 8.31 -1.33 12.52
CA ILE A 137 9.27 -0.72 11.61
C ILE A 137 9.61 -1.73 10.53
N ALA A 138 9.63 -1.29 9.28
CA ALA A 138 10.14 -2.09 8.19
C ALA A 138 11.09 -1.30 7.30
N VAL A 139 12.05 -2.01 6.71
CA VAL A 139 13.03 -1.47 5.78
C VAL A 139 13.09 -2.35 4.55
N ASN A 140 12.94 -1.74 3.38
CA ASN A 140 13.20 -2.38 2.10
C ASN A 140 14.71 -2.54 1.93
N GLY A 141 15.21 -3.77 1.97
CA GLY A 141 16.65 -4.05 1.88
C GLY A 141 17.26 -3.77 0.50
N GLN A 142 16.45 -3.60 -0.55
CA GLN A 142 16.94 -3.31 -1.90
C GLN A 142 17.19 -1.81 -2.10
N THR A 143 16.30 -0.98 -1.55
CA THR A 143 16.28 0.47 -1.78
C THR A 143 16.66 1.30 -0.55
N GLY A 144 16.70 0.67 0.63
CA GLY A 144 16.94 1.36 1.91
C GLY A 144 15.75 2.18 2.39
N ARG A 145 14.60 2.15 1.69
CA ARG A 145 13.37 2.83 2.12
C ARG A 145 12.94 2.26 3.48
N ALA A 146 12.68 3.13 4.44
CA ALA A 146 12.26 2.74 5.79
C ALA A 146 10.93 3.40 6.16
N ALA A 147 10.09 2.66 6.87
CA ALA A 147 8.82 3.14 7.37
C ALA A 147 8.52 2.58 8.75
N ALA A 148 7.84 3.39 9.57
CA ALA A 148 7.36 3.01 10.88
C ALA A 148 5.86 3.30 11.00
N VAL A 149 5.13 2.36 11.60
CA VAL A 149 3.73 2.52 11.97
C VAL A 149 3.66 2.40 13.49
N VAL A 150 3.25 3.48 14.14
CA VAL A 150 2.91 3.50 15.57
C VAL A 150 1.41 3.42 15.67
N PHE A 151 0.89 2.42 16.37
CA PHE A 151 -0.55 2.21 16.45
C PHE A 151 -1.01 1.70 17.81
N SER A 152 -2.21 2.11 18.17
CA SER A 152 -2.96 1.67 19.33
C SER A 152 -4.44 1.56 18.94
N ASP A 153 -5.29 1.16 19.89
CA ASP A 153 -6.74 1.16 19.68
C ASP A 153 -7.31 2.52 19.28
N LYS A 154 -6.59 3.61 19.63
CA LYS A 154 -7.07 4.99 19.46
C LYS A 154 -6.40 5.72 18.30
N ARG A 155 -5.15 5.40 17.97
CA ARG A 155 -4.33 6.19 17.04
C ARG A 155 -3.55 5.27 16.11
N GLU A 156 -3.37 5.69 14.88
CA GLU A 156 -2.42 5.09 13.94
C GLU A 156 -1.62 6.23 13.30
N THR A 157 -0.30 6.14 13.30
CA THR A 157 0.59 7.18 12.79
C THR A 157 1.70 6.55 11.97
N HIS A 158 1.89 7.06 10.76
CA HIS A 158 2.87 6.54 9.81
C HIS A 158 4.02 7.55 9.70
N VAL A 159 5.24 7.04 9.77
CA VAL A 159 6.48 7.81 9.59
C VAL A 159 7.26 7.14 8.46
N VAL A 160 7.70 7.92 7.49
CA VAL A 160 8.38 7.38 6.30
C VAL A 160 9.68 8.16 6.10
N ALA A 161 10.80 7.43 6.03
CA ALA A 161 12.08 8.02 5.70
C ALA A 161 12.15 8.34 4.20
N PRO A 162 12.73 9.48 3.79
CA PRO A 162 12.91 9.79 2.38
C PRO A 162 13.73 8.70 1.68
N LEU A 163 13.41 8.43 0.42
CA LEU A 163 14.20 7.51 -0.39
C LEU A 163 15.55 8.16 -0.68
N ASN A 164 16.62 7.38 -0.64
CA ASN A 164 17.94 7.90 -1.02
C ASN A 164 17.90 8.33 -2.50
N PRO A 165 18.25 9.59 -2.84
CA PRO A 165 18.15 10.10 -4.20
C PRO A 165 19.09 9.39 -5.19
N ASN A 166 20.11 8.68 -4.69
CA ASN A 166 21.04 7.92 -5.51
C ASN A 166 20.57 6.48 -5.79
N VAL A 167 19.37 6.09 -5.34
CA VAL A 167 18.80 4.78 -5.65
C VAL A 167 18.50 4.73 -7.14
N MET A 168 19.21 3.85 -7.86
CA MET A 168 18.93 3.52 -9.25
C MET A 168 18.08 2.26 -9.30
N LEU A 169 16.89 2.38 -9.89
CA LEU A 169 15.98 1.27 -10.08
C LEU A 169 16.17 0.64 -11.47
N SER A 170 16.03 -0.68 -11.55
CA SER A 170 15.99 -1.39 -12.83
C SER A 170 14.70 -1.08 -13.62
N SER A 171 14.65 -1.57 -14.87
CA SER A 171 13.44 -1.52 -15.69
C SER A 171 12.31 -2.41 -15.17
N GLU A 172 12.61 -3.38 -14.30
CA GLU A 172 11.64 -4.30 -13.68
C GLU A 172 11.34 -3.85 -12.24
N SER A 173 11.10 -2.56 -12.06
CA SER A 173 10.79 -1.98 -10.75
C SER A 173 9.33 -1.54 -10.67
N THR A 174 8.83 -1.33 -9.44
CA THR A 174 7.45 -0.88 -9.24
C THR A 174 7.16 0.40 -10.00
N VAL A 175 6.09 0.37 -10.80
CA VAL A 175 5.57 1.54 -11.51
C VAL A 175 4.19 1.86 -10.99
N HIS A 176 4.00 3.11 -10.60
CA HIS A 176 2.74 3.59 -10.03
C HIS A 176 2.15 4.65 -10.94
N ALA A 177 1.04 4.32 -11.62
CA ALA A 177 0.35 5.27 -12.47
C ALA A 177 -0.47 6.24 -11.62
N THR A 178 -0.45 7.53 -11.97
CA THR A 178 -1.29 8.51 -11.29
C THR A 178 -2.77 8.20 -11.53
N SER A 179 -3.58 8.25 -10.47
CA SER A 179 -5.03 8.03 -10.53
C SER A 179 -5.70 8.98 -11.53
N ILE A 180 -6.56 8.44 -12.40
CA ILE A 180 -7.32 9.22 -13.39
C ILE A 180 -8.83 9.06 -13.21
N GLU A 181 -9.56 10.15 -13.35
CA GLU A 181 -11.02 10.13 -13.41
C GLU A 181 -11.45 9.71 -14.82
N VAL A 182 -12.33 8.72 -14.89
CA VAL A 182 -12.87 8.19 -16.15
C VAL A 182 -14.40 8.14 -16.12
N LYS A 183 -15.01 8.10 -17.29
CA LYS A 183 -16.45 7.92 -17.47
C LYS A 183 -16.70 6.75 -18.40
N TYR A 184 -17.69 5.93 -18.09
CA TYR A 184 -18.14 4.86 -18.98
C TYR A 184 -18.88 5.44 -20.20
N VAL A 185 -18.47 5.06 -21.42
CA VAL A 185 -19.04 5.60 -22.68
C VAL A 185 -19.64 4.51 -23.59
N LYS A 186 -19.25 3.23 -23.41
CA LYS A 186 -19.55 2.04 -24.25
C LYS A 186 -18.64 1.89 -25.49
N SER A 187 -18.75 0.76 -26.18
CA SER A 187 -17.94 0.38 -27.35
C SER A 187 -17.85 1.50 -28.42
N PRO A 188 -16.69 1.70 -29.09
CA PRO A 188 -15.45 0.90 -29.03
C PRO A 188 -14.53 1.25 -27.85
N PHE A 189 -14.76 2.37 -27.17
CA PHE A 189 -13.96 2.82 -26.03
C PHE A 189 -14.77 2.74 -24.74
N LEU A 190 -14.62 1.64 -24.00
CA LEU A 190 -15.39 1.38 -22.78
C LEU A 190 -15.36 2.57 -21.81
N TYR A 191 -14.22 3.25 -21.68
CA TYR A 191 -14.03 4.39 -20.79
C TYR A 191 -13.34 5.56 -21.50
N GLN A 192 -13.74 6.78 -21.15
CA GLN A 192 -13.12 8.04 -21.58
C GLN A 192 -12.50 8.73 -20.36
N ILE A 193 -11.31 9.32 -20.53
CA ILE A 193 -10.67 10.12 -19.50
C ILE A 193 -11.44 11.43 -19.32
N VAL A 194 -11.84 11.72 -18.09
CA VAL A 194 -12.54 12.95 -17.70
C VAL A 194 -11.55 13.95 -17.14
N ARG A 195 -10.62 13.49 -16.30
CA ARG A 195 -9.63 14.33 -15.65
C ARG A 195 -8.40 13.50 -15.29
N HIS A 196 -7.22 14.02 -15.61
CA HIS A 196 -5.98 13.51 -15.05
C HIS A 196 -5.84 14.00 -13.61
N GLY A 197 -5.53 13.09 -12.70
CA GLY A 197 -5.02 13.48 -11.40
C GLY A 197 -3.58 13.92 -11.55
N GLY A 198 -3.25 15.20 -11.35
CA GLY A 198 -1.89 15.73 -11.56
C GLY A 198 -1.42 15.67 -13.02
N GLY A 199 -0.67 16.68 -13.48
CA GLY A 199 -0.32 16.84 -14.90
C GLY A 199 0.80 15.93 -15.43
N GLU A 200 1.14 14.82 -14.79
CA GLU A 200 2.36 14.08 -15.09
C GLU A 200 2.11 12.64 -15.60
N GLN A 201 2.96 12.21 -16.53
CA GLN A 201 3.01 10.85 -17.07
C GLN A 201 3.21 9.79 -15.98
N PRO A 202 2.92 8.49 -16.24
CA PRO A 202 3.29 7.42 -15.33
C PRO A 202 4.78 7.54 -14.98
N ARG A 203 5.08 7.79 -13.72
CA ARG A 203 6.46 7.87 -13.24
C ARG A 203 6.86 6.51 -12.69
N GLN A 204 8.07 6.05 -13.03
CA GLN A 204 8.80 5.18 -12.11
C GLN A 204 8.84 5.91 -10.78
N VAL A 205 8.39 5.27 -9.71
CA VAL A 205 8.03 5.97 -8.47
C VAL A 205 9.23 6.74 -7.94
N ALA A 206 9.23 8.05 -8.13
CA ALA A 206 9.94 8.96 -7.25
C ALA A 206 9.10 8.99 -5.98
N ALA A 207 9.71 8.58 -4.88
CA ALA A 207 9.09 8.40 -3.58
C ALA A 207 8.01 9.44 -3.28
N ALA A 208 6.84 8.99 -2.82
CA ALA A 208 5.92 9.88 -2.14
C ALA A 208 6.71 10.59 -1.02
N GLU A 209 6.87 11.90 -1.14
CA GLU A 209 7.44 12.72 -0.08
C GLU A 209 6.55 12.55 1.14
N GLY A 210 7.21 12.25 2.28
CA GLY A 210 6.53 11.90 3.52
C GLY A 210 5.59 13.01 3.95
N SER A 211 4.29 12.83 3.73
CA SER A 211 3.30 13.60 4.48
C SER A 211 3.26 13.02 5.89
N TYR A 212 3.56 13.83 6.91
CA TYR A 212 3.12 13.55 8.27
C TYR A 212 1.60 13.42 8.25
N ARG A 213 1.08 12.19 8.18
CA ARG A 213 -0.35 11.93 8.16
C ARG A 213 -0.77 11.43 9.53
N GLU A 214 -1.23 12.37 10.35
CA GLU A 214 -2.06 12.06 11.51
C GLU A 214 -3.42 11.56 11.01
N GLU A 215 -3.65 10.24 10.99
CA GLU A 215 -5.03 9.76 10.87
C GLU A 215 -5.76 10.02 12.19
N LYS A 216 -6.87 10.75 12.09
CA LYS A 216 -7.73 11.09 13.24
C LYS A 216 -8.16 9.83 13.99
N PRO A 217 -8.31 9.89 15.32
CA PRO A 217 -8.56 8.74 16.16
C PRO A 217 -9.80 7.96 15.69
N LYS A 218 -9.67 6.62 15.61
CA LYS A 218 -10.79 5.72 15.35
C LYS A 218 -11.81 5.92 16.50
N ARG A 219 -12.92 6.60 16.22
CA ARG A 219 -14.05 6.66 17.17
C ARG A 219 -14.52 5.23 17.42
N ARG A 220 -14.47 4.79 18.68
CA ARG A 220 -15.12 3.55 19.14
C ARG A 220 -16.54 3.53 18.60
N GLY A 221 -16.86 2.54 17.79
CA GLY A 221 -18.25 2.25 17.43
C GLY A 221 -19.03 1.91 18.69
N LEU A 222 -20.33 2.23 18.71
CA LEU A 222 -21.25 1.98 19.82
C LEU A 222 -21.20 0.55 20.38
N LEU A 223 -20.82 -0.44 19.56
CA LEU A 223 -20.71 -1.84 19.97
C LEU A 223 -19.48 -2.13 20.86
N GLY A 224 -18.39 -1.35 20.74
CA GLY A 224 -17.21 -1.48 21.60
C GLY A 224 -17.38 -0.88 23.00
N ALA A 225 -18.48 -0.16 23.25
CA ALA A 225 -18.85 0.34 24.57
C ALA A 225 -19.73 -0.64 25.35
N LEU A 226 -20.38 -1.60 24.68
CA LEU A 226 -21.31 -2.55 25.30
C LEU A 226 -20.65 -3.89 25.69
N PHE A 227 -19.53 -4.24 25.05
CA PHE A 227 -18.80 -5.47 25.34
C PHE A 227 -17.35 -5.16 25.68
N GLY A 228 -17.14 -4.55 26.83
CA GLY A 228 -15.81 -4.38 27.40
C GLY A 228 -15.34 -5.66 28.10
N LYS A 229 -14.24 -6.24 27.61
CA LYS A 229 -13.13 -6.80 28.38
C LYS A 229 -11.92 -6.94 27.46
#